data_AF-A0A099NSU1-F1
#
_entry.id   AF-A0A099NSU1-F1
#
_cell.length_a   1.000
_cell.length_b   1.000
_cell.length_c   1.000
_cell.angle_alpha   90.00
_cell.angle_beta   90.00
_cell.angle_gamma   90.00
#
_symmetry.space_group_name_H-M   'P 1'
#
loop_
_entity.id
_entity.type
_entity.pdbx_description
1 polymer ?
#
loop_
_entity_poly.entity_id
_entity_poly.type
_entity_poly.pdbx_seq_one_letter_code
_entity_poly.pdbx_strand_id
1 'polypeptide(L)'
;MDYIGLPNINTRAAAWNKFAQLCANQTSADSRSNKSVGSSFQILFSKLRYSNGIINDGEILKNPELNVLFSICDNCSKFKNECQVDELFPVLIKYLVNSPNFSFRSVSNFKDQDLTPWTKLTNVLTLGLISLAENFPKFGELLLNAFYDYISNLDTDQLYHQFSLVGFLQALIKSPSAINEDVFKLVNSK
;
A
#
# COMPACT_ATOMS: atom_id res chain seq x y z
N MET A 1 11.38 -26.66 -15.86
CA MET A 1 9.98 -26.85 -16.29
C MET A 1 9.32 -27.71 -15.24
N ASP A 2 8.49 -27.13 -14.39
CA ASP A 2 7.68 -27.90 -13.44
C ASP A 2 6.33 -28.19 -14.10
N TYR A 3 6.17 -29.45 -14.49
CA TYR A 3 4.93 -30.06 -14.96
C TYR A 3 4.01 -30.28 -13.76
N ILE A 4 2.92 -29.52 -13.71
CA ILE A 4 1.57 -29.83 -13.18
C ILE A 4 0.85 -28.48 -13.20
N GLY A 5 -0.29 -28.41 -13.89
CA GLY A 5 -1.13 -27.22 -14.09
C GLY A 5 -1.80 -26.69 -12.83
N LEU A 6 -1.06 -26.50 -11.75
CA LEU A 6 -1.46 -25.66 -10.63
C LEU A 6 -0.98 -24.23 -10.94
N PRO A 7 -1.86 -23.21 -10.85
CA PRO A 7 -1.38 -21.83 -10.90
C PRO A 7 -0.26 -21.71 -9.86
N ASN A 8 0.88 -21.14 -10.25
CA ASN A 8 2.05 -20.97 -9.40
C ASN A 8 1.74 -19.91 -8.33
N ILE A 9 0.80 -20.25 -7.44
CA ILE A 9 0.38 -19.42 -6.32
C ILE A 9 1.59 -19.35 -5.41
N ASN A 10 2.13 -18.14 -5.25
CA ASN A 10 3.11 -17.87 -4.22
C ASN A 10 2.47 -18.16 -2.86
N THR A 11 2.63 -19.39 -2.36
CA THR A 11 1.96 -19.92 -1.15
C THR A 11 2.21 -19.03 0.06
N ARG A 12 3.38 -18.39 0.12
CA ARG A 12 3.71 -17.39 1.14
C ARG A 12 2.87 -16.12 1.01
N ALA A 13 2.66 -15.61 -0.20
CA ALA A 13 1.78 -14.45 -0.41
C ALA A 13 0.33 -14.77 -0.05
N ALA A 14 -0.17 -15.95 -0.45
CA ALA A 14 -1.52 -16.40 -0.09
C ALA A 14 -1.70 -16.56 1.43
N ALA A 15 -0.70 -17.09 2.14
CA ALA A 15 -0.71 -17.20 3.60
C ALA A 15 -0.75 -15.83 4.28
N TRP A 16 0.06 -14.86 3.81
CA TRP A 16 0.03 -13.50 4.33
C TRP A 16 -1.30 -12.80 4.08
N ASN A 17 -1.92 -13.00 2.91
CA ASN A 17 -3.21 -12.41 2.60
C ASN A 17 -4.30 -12.96 3.53
N LYS A 18 -4.35 -14.28 3.73
CA LYS A 18 -5.27 -14.89 4.69
C LYS A 18 -5.02 -14.42 6.12
N PHE A 19 -3.76 -14.23 6.52
CA PHE A 19 -3.42 -13.71 7.84
C PHE A 19 -3.85 -12.25 8.03
N ALA A 20 -3.62 -11.38 7.03
CA ALA A 20 -4.07 -10.00 7.03
C ALA A 20 -5.60 -9.89 7.11
N GLN A 21 -6.32 -10.71 6.34
CA GLN A 21 -7.77 -10.79 6.39
C GLN A 21 -8.29 -11.17 7.79
N LEU A 22 -7.71 -12.21 8.41
CA LEU A 22 -8.10 -12.64 9.75
C LEU A 22 -7.79 -11.56 10.79
N CYS A 23 -6.64 -10.90 10.67
CA CYS A 23 -6.25 -9.81 11.55
C CYS A 23 -7.23 -8.64 11.50
N ALA A 24 -7.61 -8.20 10.29
CA ALA A 24 -8.56 -7.10 10.11
C ALA A 24 -9.94 -7.42 10.70
N ASN A 25 -10.37 -8.68 10.63
CA ASN A 25 -11.68 -9.13 11.10
C ASN A 25 -11.76 -9.46 12.60
N GLN A 26 -10.64 -9.83 13.24
CA GLN A 26 -10.61 -10.27 14.63
C GLN A 26 -10.73 -9.12 15.63
N THR A 27 -10.32 -7.91 15.25
CA THR A 27 -10.33 -6.76 16.15
C THR A 27 -11.66 -6.03 16.06
N SER A 28 -12.38 -5.92 17.19
CA SER A 28 -13.64 -5.18 17.26
C SER A 28 -13.45 -3.71 16.90
N ALA A 29 -14.48 -3.09 16.29
CA ALA A 29 -14.49 -1.66 15.99
C ALA A 29 -14.46 -0.80 17.28
N ASP A 30 -15.06 -1.30 18.37
CA ASP A 30 -15.27 -0.52 19.61
C ASP A 30 -14.07 -0.52 20.57
N SER A 31 -12.99 -1.25 20.27
CA SER A 31 -11.86 -1.40 21.18
C SER A 31 -10.91 -0.18 21.12
N ARG A 32 -11.13 0.77 22.04
CA ARG A 32 -10.42 2.06 22.16
C ARG A 32 -9.12 2.07 22.99
N SER A 33 -8.67 0.93 23.52
CA SER A 33 -7.43 0.90 24.34
C SER A 33 -6.21 0.59 23.47
N ASN A 34 -5.01 1.15 23.69
CA ASN A 34 -3.79 0.75 22.94
C ASN A 34 -3.43 -0.76 23.03
N LYS A 35 -4.05 -1.53 23.93
CA LYS A 35 -4.01 -3.01 23.94
C LYS A 35 -4.94 -3.65 22.89
N SER A 36 -5.67 -2.86 22.11
CA SER A 36 -6.78 -3.29 21.23
C SER A 36 -6.34 -3.81 19.89
N VAL A 37 -5.14 -3.45 19.42
CA VAL A 37 -4.68 -3.72 18.05
C VAL A 37 -4.53 -5.23 17.78
N GLY A 38 -4.31 -6.03 18.83
CA GLY A 38 -4.16 -7.48 18.77
C GLY A 38 -2.75 -7.93 18.39
N SER A 39 -2.30 -9.07 18.92
CA SER A 39 -0.96 -9.60 18.64
C SER A 39 -0.74 -9.92 17.16
N SER A 40 -1.78 -10.40 16.47
CA SER A 40 -1.76 -10.68 15.03
C SER A 40 -1.44 -9.43 14.19
N PHE A 41 -2.00 -8.28 14.57
CA PHE A 41 -1.71 -7.01 13.91
C PHE A 41 -0.26 -6.60 14.12
N GLN A 42 0.21 -6.66 15.36
CA GLN A 42 1.60 -6.33 15.68
C GLN A 42 2.60 -7.23 14.93
N ILE A 43 2.26 -8.50 14.70
CA ILE A 43 3.05 -9.40 13.85
C ILE A 43 3.07 -8.94 12.39
N LEU A 44 1.94 -8.53 11.81
CA LEU A 44 1.90 -7.98 10.44
C LEU A 44 2.67 -6.67 10.36
N PHE A 45 2.36 -5.74 11.26
CA PHE A 45 2.87 -4.39 11.27
C PHE A 45 4.40 -4.37 11.44
N SER A 46 4.94 -5.20 12.35
CA SER A 46 6.39 -5.33 12.54
C SER A 46 7.19 -5.87 11.34
N LYS A 47 6.52 -6.38 10.29
CA LYS A 47 7.18 -6.76 9.03
C LYS A 47 7.35 -5.59 8.06
N LEU A 48 6.70 -4.46 8.32
CA LEU A 48 6.85 -3.24 7.54
C LEU A 48 8.03 -2.43 8.08
N ARG A 49 9.00 -2.06 7.24
CA ARG A 49 10.19 -1.33 7.70
C ARG A 49 9.87 -0.01 8.39
N TYR A 50 8.83 0.68 7.94
CA TYR A 50 8.44 1.98 8.47
C TYR A 50 7.62 1.89 9.77
N SER A 51 7.25 0.69 10.25
CA SER A 51 6.58 0.52 11.55
C SER A 51 7.48 0.94 12.71
N ASN A 52 8.80 0.81 12.54
CA ASN A 52 9.79 1.08 13.57
C ASN A 52 10.53 2.41 13.36
N GLY A 53 10.04 3.26 12.45
CA GLY A 53 10.60 4.61 12.21
C GLY A 53 11.95 4.65 11.47
N ILE A 54 12.47 3.53 10.96
CA ILE A 54 13.72 3.51 10.19
C ILE A 54 13.45 3.94 8.74
N ILE A 55 14.14 4.98 8.28
CA ILE A 55 14.09 5.50 6.91
C ILE A 55 15.48 5.29 6.31
N ASN A 56 15.59 4.34 5.39
CA ASN A 56 16.77 4.20 4.55
C ASN A 56 16.32 4.39 3.09
N ASP A 57 16.59 5.57 2.56
CA ASP A 57 16.31 5.92 1.17
C ASP A 57 17.13 5.04 0.22
N GLY A 58 16.53 4.63 -0.91
CA GLY A 58 17.19 3.81 -1.93
C GLY A 58 17.35 2.33 -1.57
N GLU A 59 16.73 1.84 -0.48
CA GLU A 59 16.83 0.42 -0.13
C GLU A 59 15.98 -0.49 -1.02
N ILE A 60 16.48 -1.72 -1.16
CA ILE A 60 15.80 -2.79 -1.87
C ILE A 60 14.59 -3.25 -1.06
N LEU A 61 13.39 -3.15 -1.66
CA LEU A 61 12.17 -3.71 -1.11
C LEU A 61 12.14 -5.22 -1.37
N LYS A 62 12.14 -6.02 -0.28
CA LYS A 62 12.31 -7.48 -0.36
C LYS A 62 10.95 -8.17 -0.54
N ASN A 63 10.94 -9.31 -1.23
CA ASN A 63 9.71 -10.09 -1.47
C ASN A 63 8.86 -10.39 -0.21
N PRO A 64 9.44 -10.75 0.97
CA PRO A 64 8.63 -10.99 2.16
C PRO A 64 7.87 -9.75 2.63
N GLU A 65 8.51 -8.58 2.57
CA GLU A 65 7.90 -7.30 2.94
C GLU A 65 6.82 -6.90 1.94
N LEU A 66 7.10 -7.04 0.64
CA LEU A 66 6.11 -6.83 -0.43
C LEU A 66 4.87 -7.70 -0.25
N ASN A 67 5.04 -8.97 0.09
CA ASN A 67 3.92 -9.87 0.31
C ASN A 67 3.03 -9.38 1.45
N VAL A 68 3.63 -8.91 2.55
CA VAL A 68 2.89 -8.35 3.69
C VAL A 68 2.21 -7.05 3.29
N LEU A 69 2.93 -6.14 2.64
CA LEU A 69 2.41 -4.85 2.21
C LEU A 69 1.20 -4.99 1.27
N PHE A 70 1.30 -5.85 0.26
CA PHE A 70 0.18 -6.14 -0.65
C PHE A 70 -0.98 -6.80 0.09
N SER A 71 -0.69 -7.78 0.96
CA SER A 71 -1.72 -8.44 1.76
C SER A 71 -2.50 -7.47 2.65
N ILE A 72 -1.81 -6.48 3.23
CA ILE A 72 -2.43 -5.43 4.03
C ILE A 72 -3.31 -4.55 3.14
N CYS A 73 -2.77 -4.03 2.03
CA CYS A 73 -3.49 -3.14 1.12
C CYS A 73 -4.75 -3.81 0.52
N ASP A 74 -4.65 -5.07 0.11
CA ASP A 74 -5.77 -5.88 -0.40
C ASP A 74 -6.89 -6.07 0.63
N ASN A 75 -6.59 -5.91 1.92
CA ASN A 75 -7.53 -6.08 3.02
C ASN A 75 -7.86 -4.76 3.75
N CYS A 76 -7.41 -3.59 3.25
CA CYS A 76 -7.68 -2.28 3.86
C CYS A 76 -9.18 -2.04 4.15
N SER A 77 -10.07 -2.42 3.23
CA SER A 77 -11.53 -2.30 3.40
C SER A 77 -12.11 -3.11 4.56
N LYS A 78 -11.37 -4.11 5.06
CA LYS A 78 -11.80 -4.98 6.17
C LYS A 78 -11.34 -4.48 7.53
N PHE A 79 -10.39 -3.55 7.60
CA PHE A 79 -9.97 -2.96 8.86
C PHE A 79 -11.09 -2.04 9.38
N LYS A 80 -11.66 -2.39 10.53
CA LYS A 80 -12.75 -1.65 11.18
C LYS A 80 -12.35 -0.99 12.49
N ASN A 81 -11.19 -1.36 13.03
CA ASN A 81 -10.68 -0.81 14.26
C ASN A 81 -9.87 0.47 13.98
N GLU A 82 -10.27 1.57 14.60
CA GLU A 82 -9.65 2.87 14.38
C GLU A 82 -8.18 2.90 14.82
N CYS A 83 -7.81 2.26 15.95
CA CYS A 83 -6.43 2.21 16.41
C CYS A 83 -5.49 1.47 15.43
N GLN A 84 -5.97 0.38 14.81
CA GLN A 84 -5.23 -0.31 13.74
C GLN A 84 -4.93 0.63 12.56
N VAL A 85 -5.93 1.42 12.17
CA VAL A 85 -5.81 2.34 11.04
C VAL A 85 -4.93 3.55 11.41
N ASP A 86 -5.01 4.06 12.64
CA ASP A 86 -4.14 5.12 13.14
C ASP A 86 -2.65 4.73 13.07
N GLU A 87 -2.31 3.47 13.36
CA GLU A 87 -0.94 2.96 13.21
C GLU A 87 -0.57 2.72 11.73
N LEU A 88 -1.51 2.19 10.94
CA LEU A 88 -1.23 1.72 9.59
C LEU A 88 -1.15 2.86 8.56
N PHE A 89 -2.05 3.83 8.65
CA PHE A 89 -2.23 4.86 7.63
C PHE A 89 -0.93 5.68 7.39
N PRO A 90 -0.24 6.18 8.44
CA PRO A 90 1.01 6.93 8.26
C PRO A 90 2.14 6.06 7.68
N VAL A 91 2.15 4.76 7.96
CA VAL A 91 3.13 3.81 7.42
C VAL A 91 2.92 3.60 5.92
N LEU A 92 1.67 3.43 5.49
CA LEU A 92 1.34 3.28 4.06
C LEU A 92 1.64 4.56 3.25
N ILE A 93 1.42 5.75 3.82
CA ILE A 93 1.83 7.03 3.20
C ILE A 93 3.33 7.04 2.92
N LYS A 94 4.16 6.63 3.89
CA LYS A 94 5.61 6.58 3.71
C LYS A 94 6.01 5.65 2.56
N TYR A 95 5.33 4.51 2.40
CA TYR A 95 5.55 3.64 1.25
C TYR A 95 5.10 4.30 -0.07
N LEU A 96 3.98 5.02 -0.09
CA LEU A 96 3.49 5.69 -1.30
C LEU A 96 4.49 6.76 -1.75
N VAL A 97 4.86 7.67 -0.86
CA VAL A 97 5.76 8.79 -1.16
C VAL A 97 7.13 8.29 -1.63
N ASN A 98 7.65 7.21 -1.05
CA ASN A 98 8.92 6.61 -1.45
C ASN A 98 8.80 5.59 -2.59
N SER A 99 7.59 5.27 -3.06
CA SER A 99 7.36 4.23 -4.06
C SER A 99 8.17 4.38 -5.36
N PRO A 100 8.42 5.60 -5.88
CA PRO A 100 9.27 5.77 -7.06
C PRO A 100 10.73 5.37 -6.79
N ASN A 101 11.24 5.60 -5.58
CA ASN A 101 12.66 5.48 -5.24
C ASN A 101 13.07 4.06 -4.82
N PHE A 102 12.14 3.11 -4.70
CA PHE A 102 12.47 1.74 -4.33
C PHE A 102 13.14 0.97 -5.46
N SER A 103 14.09 0.13 -5.07
CA SER A 103 14.66 -0.91 -5.93
C SER A 103 14.07 -2.28 -5.60
N PHE A 104 13.97 -3.16 -6.60
CA PHE A 104 13.36 -4.48 -6.46
C PHE A 104 14.35 -5.59 -6.79
N ARG A 105 14.53 -6.56 -5.88
CA ARG A 105 15.49 -7.67 -6.07
C ARG A 105 14.97 -8.79 -6.97
N SER A 106 13.66 -8.97 -7.05
CA SER A 106 13.05 -10.11 -7.73
C SER A 106 11.66 -9.78 -8.25
N VAL A 107 11.39 -10.18 -9.49
CA VAL A 107 10.14 -9.91 -10.21
C VAL A 107 9.05 -10.97 -9.89
N SER A 108 9.29 -11.90 -8.97
CA SER A 108 8.37 -13.04 -8.73
C SER A 108 6.98 -12.62 -8.25
N ASN A 109 6.86 -11.48 -7.58
CA ASN A 109 5.59 -10.89 -7.14
C ASN A 109 4.89 -10.07 -8.24
N PHE A 110 5.56 -9.90 -9.38
CA PHE A 110 5.19 -9.04 -10.50
C PHE A 110 5.07 -9.85 -11.81
N LYS A 111 4.74 -11.15 -11.71
CA LYS A 111 4.59 -12.05 -12.86
C LYS A 111 3.34 -11.78 -13.72
N ASP A 112 2.46 -10.88 -13.30
CA ASP A 112 1.31 -10.43 -14.09
C ASP A 112 1.82 -9.47 -15.18
N GLN A 113 1.54 -9.78 -16.45
CA GLN A 113 2.24 -9.25 -17.62
C GLN A 113 2.05 -7.76 -17.93
N ASP A 114 1.30 -6.99 -17.13
CA ASP A 114 0.90 -5.62 -17.50
C ASP A 114 1.45 -4.51 -16.61
N LEU A 115 2.06 -4.82 -15.45
CA LEU A 115 2.50 -3.78 -14.51
C LEU A 115 3.96 -3.97 -14.09
N THR A 116 4.75 -2.92 -14.27
CA THR A 116 6.09 -2.85 -13.69
C THR A 116 6.00 -2.87 -12.15
N PRO A 117 7.10 -3.20 -11.44
CA PRO A 117 7.11 -3.20 -9.98
C PRO A 117 6.63 -1.90 -9.34
N TRP A 118 7.07 -0.76 -9.89
CA TRP A 118 6.66 0.57 -9.45
C TRP A 118 5.17 0.82 -9.70
N THR A 119 4.67 0.44 -10.89
CA THR A 119 3.25 0.60 -11.24
C THR A 119 2.37 -0.22 -10.30
N LYS A 120 2.70 -1.50 -10.07
CA LYS A 120 1.92 -2.38 -9.16
C LYS A 120 1.96 -1.88 -7.72
N LEU A 121 3.15 -1.52 -7.22
CA LEU A 121 3.31 -1.03 -5.85
C LEU A 121 2.47 0.22 -5.61
N THR A 122 2.60 1.21 -6.49
CA THR A 122 1.91 2.50 -6.34
C THR A 122 0.39 2.32 -6.48
N ASN A 123 -0.07 1.46 -7.41
CA ASN A 123 -1.48 1.17 -7.58
C ASN A 123 -2.12 0.59 -6.32
N VAL A 124 -1.49 -0.46 -5.77
CA VAL A 124 -1.99 -1.17 -4.59
C VAL A 124 -1.99 -0.27 -3.35
N LEU A 125 -0.93 0.52 -3.15
CA LEU A 125 -0.84 1.47 -2.04
C LEU A 125 -1.92 2.55 -2.11
N THR A 126 -2.10 3.14 -3.30
CA THR A 126 -3.08 4.21 -3.52
C THR A 126 -4.50 3.69 -3.26
N LEU A 127 -4.86 2.52 -3.79
CA LEU A 127 -6.16 1.89 -3.53
C LEU A 127 -6.37 1.56 -2.06
N GLY A 128 -5.35 1.02 -1.39
CA GLY A 128 -5.42 0.71 0.04
C GLY A 128 -5.66 1.96 0.90
N LEU A 129 -4.93 3.04 0.64
CA LEU A 129 -5.08 4.31 1.33
C LEU A 129 -6.44 4.95 1.09
N ILE A 130 -6.94 4.97 -0.15
CA ILE A 130 -8.29 5.45 -0.47
C ILE A 130 -9.33 4.64 0.31
N SER A 131 -9.23 3.30 0.28
CA SER A 131 -10.18 2.43 0.98
C SER A 131 -10.19 2.68 2.50
N LEU A 132 -9.04 2.98 3.11
CA LEU A 132 -8.99 3.35 4.53
C LEU A 132 -9.63 4.71 4.78
N ALA A 133 -9.37 5.71 3.93
CA ALA A 133 -9.94 7.05 4.09
C ALA A 133 -11.46 7.07 3.86
N GLU A 134 -11.98 6.23 2.95
CA GLU A 134 -13.43 6.04 2.76
C GLU A 134 -14.10 5.45 4.00
N ASN A 135 -13.45 4.47 4.65
CA ASN A 135 -13.94 3.88 5.90
C ASN A 135 -13.77 4.80 7.12
N PHE A 136 -12.75 5.68 7.11
CA PHE A 136 -12.39 6.57 8.20
C PHE A 136 -12.16 8.00 7.69
N PRO A 137 -13.23 8.80 7.51
CA PRO A 137 -13.17 10.11 6.85
C PRO A 137 -12.20 11.12 7.47
N LYS A 138 -11.81 10.94 8.75
CA LYS A 138 -10.81 11.78 9.43
C LYS A 138 -9.45 11.82 8.72
N PHE A 139 -9.14 10.82 7.89
CA PHE A 139 -7.87 10.76 7.14
C PHE A 139 -7.94 11.43 5.76
N GLY A 140 -9.08 12.01 5.36
CA GLY A 140 -9.24 12.61 4.02
C GLY A 140 -8.21 13.70 3.72
N GLU A 141 -8.00 14.64 4.64
CA GLU A 141 -7.00 15.71 4.47
C GLU A 141 -5.56 15.15 4.44
N LEU A 142 -5.27 14.18 5.31
CA LEU A 142 -3.97 13.53 5.35
C LEU A 142 -3.67 12.76 4.05
N LEU A 143 -4.68 12.15 3.44
CA LEU A 143 -4.57 11.50 2.13
C LEU A 143 -4.24 12.49 1.02
N LEU A 144 -4.95 13.63 0.99
CA LEU A 144 -4.71 14.68 -0.01
C LEU A 144 -3.29 15.24 0.10
N ASN A 145 -2.81 15.50 1.32
CA ASN A 145 -1.44 15.93 1.56
C ASN A 145 -0.43 14.87 1.08
N ALA A 146 -0.70 13.59 1.35
CA ALA A 146 0.15 12.51 0.86
C ALA A 146 0.20 12.42 -0.68
N PHE A 147 -0.93 12.69 -1.37
CA PHE A 147 -0.97 12.76 -2.82
C PHE A 147 -0.18 13.95 -3.35
N TYR A 148 -0.28 15.11 -2.69
CA TYR A 148 0.53 16.29 -3.00
C TYR A 148 2.03 16.01 -2.86
N ASP A 149 2.44 15.42 -1.75
CA ASP A 149 3.84 15.07 -1.48
C ASP A 149 4.34 14.04 -2.49
N TYR A 150 3.54 13.01 -2.79
CA TYR A 150 3.87 12.00 -3.78
C TYR A 150 4.09 12.63 -5.15
N ILE A 151 3.12 13.41 -5.66
CA ILE A 151 3.23 14.04 -6.98
C ILE A 151 4.39 15.02 -7.01
N SER A 152 4.51 15.90 -6.02
CA SER A 152 5.58 16.92 -5.98
C SER A 152 6.98 16.30 -6.08
N ASN A 153 7.20 15.15 -5.42
CA ASN A 153 8.47 14.43 -5.41
C ASN A 153 8.74 13.59 -6.67
N LEU A 154 7.83 13.55 -7.66
CA LEU A 154 8.08 12.86 -8.92
C LEU A 154 9.06 13.63 -9.81
N ASP A 155 10.14 12.97 -10.21
CA ASP A 155 11.02 13.39 -11.29
C ASP A 155 10.57 12.73 -12.60
N THR A 156 9.92 13.50 -13.47
CA THR A 156 9.36 13.01 -14.74
C THR A 156 10.42 12.63 -15.77
N ASP A 157 11.69 13.01 -15.57
CA ASP A 157 12.80 12.59 -16.43
C ASP A 157 13.22 11.14 -16.14
N GLN A 158 12.82 10.59 -14.98
CA GLN A 158 13.14 9.24 -14.55
C GLN A 158 12.01 8.25 -14.90
N LEU A 159 12.34 7.23 -15.71
CA LEU A 159 11.35 6.26 -16.22
C LEU A 159 10.57 5.53 -15.11
N TYR A 160 11.21 5.20 -13.99
CA TYR A 160 10.52 4.52 -12.88
C TYR A 160 9.55 5.43 -12.12
N HIS A 161 9.78 6.75 -12.08
CA HIS A 161 8.79 7.70 -11.58
C HIS A 161 7.58 7.78 -12.50
N GLN A 162 7.79 7.75 -13.82
CA GLN A 162 6.68 7.68 -14.78
C GLN A 162 5.85 6.40 -14.58
N PHE A 163 6.50 5.24 -14.39
CA PHE A 163 5.80 4.00 -14.08
C PHE A 163 5.03 4.02 -12.77
N SER A 164 5.60 4.65 -11.73
CA SER A 164 4.90 4.88 -10.46
C SER A 164 3.66 5.75 -10.69
N LEU A 165 3.80 6.86 -11.43
CA LEU A 165 2.68 7.77 -11.76
C LEU A 165 1.56 7.04 -12.49
N VAL A 166 1.87 6.17 -13.45
CA VAL A 166 0.86 5.34 -14.12
C VAL A 166 0.08 4.50 -13.10
N GLY A 167 0.77 3.90 -12.11
CA GLY A 167 0.12 3.11 -11.07
C GLY A 167 -0.83 3.92 -10.19
N PHE A 168 -0.40 5.13 -9.83
CA PHE A 168 -1.20 6.11 -9.11
C PHE A 168 -2.46 6.51 -9.90
N LEU A 169 -2.32 6.89 -11.17
CA LEU A 169 -3.44 7.25 -12.04
C LEU A 169 -4.42 6.10 -12.26
N GLN A 170 -3.91 4.88 -12.47
CA GLN A 170 -4.74 3.68 -12.57
C GLN A 170 -5.57 3.41 -11.31
N ALA A 171 -5.06 3.79 -10.12
CA ALA A 171 -5.81 3.66 -8.88
C ALA A 171 -6.91 4.72 -8.77
N LEU A 172 -6.59 5.98 -9.10
CA LEU A 172 -7.57 7.06 -9.10
C LEU A 172 -8.75 6.77 -10.05
N ILE A 173 -8.49 6.23 -11.25
CA ILE A 173 -9.55 5.84 -12.19
C ILE A 173 -10.51 4.80 -11.60
N LYS A 174 -9.99 3.88 -10.78
CA LYS A 174 -10.81 2.85 -10.11
C LYS A 174 -11.57 3.38 -8.89
N SER A 175 -11.18 4.53 -8.35
CA SER A 175 -11.80 5.18 -7.20
C SER A 175 -12.14 6.65 -7.49
N PRO A 176 -13.15 6.92 -8.35
CA PRO A 176 -13.47 8.29 -8.78
C PRO A 176 -13.88 9.22 -7.63
N SER A 177 -14.39 8.67 -6.53
CA SER A 177 -14.69 9.37 -5.27
C SER A 177 -13.50 10.12 -4.70
N ALA A 178 -12.28 9.63 -4.94
CA ALA A 178 -11.03 10.25 -4.50
C ALA A 178 -10.53 11.35 -5.45
N ILE A 179 -11.12 11.50 -6.63
CA ILE A 179 -10.76 12.53 -7.60
C ILE A 179 -11.61 13.77 -7.32
N ASN A 180 -11.06 14.72 -6.59
CA ASN A 180 -11.61 16.08 -6.49
C ASN A 180 -10.85 17.04 -7.42
N GLU A 181 -11.31 18.29 -7.50
CA GLU A 181 -10.70 19.32 -8.35
C GLU A 181 -9.22 19.57 -7.99
N ASP A 182 -8.86 19.43 -6.71
CA ASP A 182 -7.49 19.62 -6.22
C ASP A 182 -6.55 18.52 -6.74
N VAL A 183 -6.97 17.25 -6.63
CA VAL A 183 -6.21 16.11 -7.18
C VAL A 183 -6.08 16.22 -8.69
N PHE A 184 -7.13 16.66 -9.39
CA PHE A 184 -7.07 16.88 -10.84
C PHE A 184 -6.09 17.98 -11.23
N LYS A 185 -6.12 19.13 -10.55
CA LYS A 185 -5.15 20.23 -10.77
C LYS A 185 -3.72 19.78 -10.47
N LEU A 186 -3.54 19.00 -9.41
CA LEU A 186 -2.24 18.47 -9.00
C LEU A 186 -1.64 17.54 -10.06
N VAL A 187 -2.42 16.60 -10.60
CA VAL A 187 -1.95 15.70 -11.67
C VAL A 187 -1.56 16.48 -12.92
N ASN A 188 -2.32 17.50 -13.31
CA ASN A 188 -2.03 18.32 -14.49
C ASN A 188 -0.85 19.31 -14.31
N SER A 189 -0.27 19.39 -13.11
CA SER A 189 0.88 20.26 -12.83
C SER A 189 2.24 19.62 -13.15
N LYS A 190 2.26 18.34 -13.52
CA LYS A 190 3.43 17.58 -13.96
C LYS A 190 3.43 17.42 -15.47
#